data_AF-A0A354BEQ5-F1
#
_entry.id   AF-A0A354BEQ5-F1
#
_cell.length_a   1.000
_cell.length_b   1.000
_cell.length_c   1.000
_cell.angle_alpha   90.00
_cell.angle_beta   90.00
_cell.angle_gamma   90.00
#
_symmetry.space_group_name_H-M   'P 1'
#
loop_
_entity.id
_entity.type
_entity.pdbx_description
1 polymer ?
#
loop_
_entity_poly.entity_id
_entity_poly.type
_entity_poly.pdbx_seq_one_letter_code
_entity_poly.pdbx_strand_id
1 'polypeptide(L)'
;MFLSMLTASCQHHPRVEAFETSIGHLHQDELIRQFGYPQRLKRLKSGTEVWDYEFLSGHSRCVAYRVFFDEDRQSTRWESIACR
;
A
#
# COMPACT_ATOMS: atom_id res chain seq x y z
N MET A 1 32.82 -6.52 28.27
CA MET A 1 32.28 -6.65 26.91
C MET A 1 30.84 -7.13 27.02
N PHE A 2 29.87 -6.21 27.02
CA PHE A 2 28.45 -6.54 26.96
C PHE A 2 27.81 -5.51 26.04
N LEU A 3 27.68 -5.88 24.77
CA LEU A 3 26.94 -5.12 23.76
C LEU A 3 25.46 -5.44 23.99
N SER A 4 24.73 -4.55 24.65
CA SER A 4 23.28 -4.61 24.71
C SER A 4 22.73 -4.26 23.33
N MET A 5 22.49 -5.27 22.50
CA MET A 5 21.71 -5.13 21.27
C MET A 5 20.27 -4.80 21.67
N LEU A 6 19.92 -3.52 21.62
CA LEU A 6 18.55 -3.04 21.57
C LEU A 6 17.97 -3.50 20.23
N THR A 7 17.46 -4.73 20.18
CA THR A 7 16.58 -5.15 19.10
C THR A 7 15.30 -4.36 19.22
N ALA A 8 15.28 -3.15 18.64
CA ALA A 8 14.04 -2.53 18.24
C ALA A 8 13.39 -3.50 17.26
N SER A 9 12.47 -4.32 17.77
CA SER A 9 11.56 -5.08 16.95
C SER A 9 10.70 -4.06 16.20
N CYS A 10 11.21 -3.58 15.06
CA CYS A 10 10.39 -2.96 14.04
C CYS A 10 9.28 -3.96 13.78
N GLN A 11 8.06 -3.62 14.21
CA GLN A 11 6.88 -4.38 13.86
C GLN A 11 6.70 -4.22 12.35
N HIS A 12 7.43 -5.00 11.56
CA HIS A 12 7.21 -5.12 10.13
C HIS A 12 5.82 -5.72 9.93
N HIS A 13 4.99 -5.09 9.11
CA HIS A 13 3.73 -5.65 8.66
C HIS A 13 3.96 -6.25 7.27
N PRO A 14 4.17 -7.58 7.16
CA PRO A 14 4.63 -8.19 5.91
C PRO A 14 3.67 -7.92 4.74
N ARG A 15 2.37 -7.76 5.03
CA ARG A 15 1.36 -7.40 4.02
C ARG A 15 1.53 -5.98 3.49
N VAL A 16 1.91 -5.03 4.34
CA VAL A 16 2.12 -3.63 3.97
C VAL A 16 3.41 -3.50 3.17
N GLU A 17 4.50 -4.13 3.63
CA GLU A 17 5.78 -4.15 2.92
C GLU A 17 5.65 -4.84 1.55
N ALA A 18 4.97 -5.99 1.49
CA ALA A 18 4.68 -6.66 0.22
C ALA A 18 3.83 -5.77 -0.71
N PHE A 19 2.88 -5.02 -0.16
CA PHE A 19 2.09 -4.07 -0.94
C PHE A 19 2.98 -2.97 -1.52
N GLU A 20 3.74 -2.26 -0.69
CA GLU A 20 4.61 -1.15 -1.10
C GLU A 20 5.65 -1.56 -2.15
N THR A 21 6.23 -2.75 -2.00
CA THR A 21 7.24 -3.30 -2.92
C THR A 21 6.64 -3.85 -4.22
N SER A 22 5.35 -4.17 -4.25
CA SER A 22 4.66 -4.67 -5.44
C SER A 22 4.25 -3.57 -6.44
N ILE A 23 4.12 -2.33 -5.96
CA ILE A 23 3.75 -1.18 -6.78
C ILE A 23 4.86 -0.89 -7.79
N GLY A 24 4.49 -0.70 -9.06
CA GLY A 24 5.45 -0.62 -10.17
C GLY A 24 5.59 -1.91 -10.96
N HIS A 25 5.05 -3.02 -10.43
CA HIS A 25 5.12 -4.34 -11.05
C HIS A 25 3.74 -4.92 -11.35
N LEU A 26 2.77 -4.71 -10.46
CA LEU A 26 1.45 -5.32 -10.57
C LEU A 26 0.45 -4.48 -11.36
N HIS A 27 -0.38 -5.15 -12.15
CA HIS A 27 -1.61 -4.60 -12.69
C HIS A 27 -2.74 -4.58 -11.65
N GLN A 28 -3.78 -3.81 -11.95
CA GLN A 28 -4.99 -3.67 -11.14
C GLN A 28 -5.62 -5.00 -10.69
N ASP A 29 -5.73 -5.97 -11.60
CA ASP A 29 -6.32 -7.29 -11.33
C ASP A 29 -5.42 -8.15 -10.42
N GLU A 30 -4.11 -8.03 -10.55
CA GLU A 30 -3.14 -8.68 -9.66
C GLU A 30 -3.16 -8.08 -8.26
N LEU A 31 -3.27 -6.75 -8.15
CA LEU A 31 -3.47 -6.08 -6.86
C LEU A 31 -4.74 -6.56 -6.17
N ILE A 32 -5.86 -6.68 -6.90
CA ILE A 32 -7.10 -7.22 -6.34
C ILE A 32 -6.91 -8.66 -5.86
N ARG A 33 -6.25 -9.50 -6.66
CA ARG A 33 -5.99 -10.90 -6.31
C ARG A 33 -5.13 -11.05 -5.06
N GLN A 34 -4.11 -10.20 -4.89
CA GLN A 34 -3.17 -10.30 -3.77
C GLN A 34 -3.65 -9.57 -2.51
N PHE A 35 -4.21 -8.37 -2.66
CA PHE A 35 -4.50 -7.45 -1.56
C PHE A 35 -5.99 -7.21 -1.32
N GLY A 36 -6.86 -7.67 -2.22
CA GLY A 36 -8.30 -7.44 -2.20
C GLY A 36 -8.69 -6.17 -2.94
N TYR A 37 -10.00 -5.89 -3.01
CA TYR A 37 -10.47 -4.64 -3.61
C TYR A 37 -10.05 -3.41 -2.78
N PRO A 38 -9.77 -2.27 -3.42
CA PRO A 38 -9.49 -1.03 -2.72
C PRO A 38 -10.71 -0.55 -1.95
N GLN A 39 -10.49 0.13 -0.82
CA GLN A 39 -11.57 0.74 -0.04
C GLN A 39 -12.25 1.87 -0.83
N ARG A 40 -11.51 2.57 -1.71
CA ARG A 40 -12.09 3.59 -2.59
C ARG A 40 -11.43 3.57 -3.97
N LEU A 41 -12.26 3.66 -5.00
CA LEU A 41 -11.84 3.96 -6.37
C LEU A 41 -12.19 5.42 -6.68
N LYS A 42 -11.21 6.18 -7.16
CA LYS A 42 -11.37 7.59 -7.52
C LYS A 42 -10.86 7.82 -8.93
N ARG A 43 -11.47 8.79 -9.61
CA ARG A 43 -10.96 9.31 -10.89
C ARG A 43 -10.50 10.74 -10.69
N LEU A 44 -9.25 11.01 -11.02
CA LEU A 44 -8.71 12.36 -11.01
C LEU A 44 -9.34 13.19 -12.14
N LYS A 45 -9.24 14.52 -12.05
CA LYS A 45 -9.72 15.43 -13.10
C LYS A 45 -9.04 15.20 -14.45
N SER A 46 -7.82 14.63 -14.44
CA SER A 46 -7.10 14.19 -15.63
C SER A 46 -7.72 12.95 -16.30
N GLY A 47 -8.71 12.31 -15.69
CA GLY A 47 -9.27 11.04 -16.13
C GLY A 47 -8.53 9.80 -15.57
N THR A 48 -7.36 10.00 -14.96
CA THR A 48 -6.55 8.94 -14.35
C THR A 48 -7.27 8.31 -13.17
N GLU A 49 -7.30 6.98 -13.13
CA GLU A 49 -7.86 6.23 -12.01
C GLU A 49 -6.83 6.11 -10.88
N VAL A 50 -7.27 6.25 -9.63
CA VAL A 50 -6.46 6.05 -8.44
C VAL A 50 -7.24 5.27 -7.40
N TRP A 51 -6.55 4.37 -6.70
CA TRP A 51 -7.16 3.48 -5.72
C TRP A 51 -6.62 3.79 -4.33
N ASP A 52 -7.50 3.95 -3.35
CA ASP A 52 -7.10 4.07 -1.95
C ASP A 52 -7.24 2.69 -1.26
N TYR A 53 -6.14 2.21 -0.69
CA TYR A 53 -6.06 1.01 0.15
C TYR A 53 -5.87 1.40 1.61
N GLU A 54 -6.48 0.66 2.52
CA GLU A 54 -6.33 0.80 3.96
C GLU A 54 -6.01 -0.56 4.58
N PHE A 55 -4.96 -0.61 5.40
CA PHE A 55 -4.51 -1.82 6.08
C PHE A 55 -4.53 -1.60 7.59
N LEU A 56 -4.95 -2.64 8.32
CA LEU A 56 -4.71 -2.73 9.74
C LEU A 56 -3.28 -3.20 9.95
N SER A 57 -2.40 -2.26 10.26
CA SER A 57 -1.12 -2.56 10.89
C SER A 57 -1.35 -2.85 12.38
N GLY A 58 -0.58 -3.77 12.93
CA GLY A 58 -0.64 -4.24 14.32
C GLY A 58 -0.80 -3.11 15.35
N HIS A 59 -1.37 -3.47 16.51
CA HIS A 59 -1.80 -2.54 17.55
C HIS A 59 -2.91 -1.58 17.09
N SER A 60 -3.79 -2.06 16.20
CA SER A 60 -4.94 -1.29 15.68
C SER A 60 -4.56 0.00 14.96
N ARG A 61 -3.33 0.09 14.46
CA ARG A 61 -2.89 1.25 13.69
C ARG A 61 -3.33 1.08 12.25
N CYS A 62 -4.04 2.05 11.73
CA CYS A 62 -4.38 2.06 10.32
C CYS A 62 -3.26 2.75 9.53
N VAL A 63 -2.89 2.15 8.40
CA VAL A 63 -2.08 2.79 7.36
C VAL A 63 -2.87 2.79 6.06
N ALA A 64 -2.79 3.88 5.32
CA ALA A 64 -3.53 4.03 4.07
C ALA A 64 -2.65 4.56 2.96
N TYR A 65 -2.91 4.08 1.76
CA TYR A 65 -2.12 4.37 0.57
C TYR A 65 -3.03 4.71 -0.60
N ARG A 66 -2.63 5.71 -1.39
CA ARG A 66 -3.19 5.94 -2.73
C ARG A 66 -2.24 5.36 -3.76
N VAL A 67 -2.74 4.49 -4.63
CA VAL A 67 -2.03 3.93 -5.77
C VAL A 67 -2.48 4.62 -7.04
N PHE A 68 -1.51 4.94 -7.89
CA PHE A 68 -1.72 5.54 -9.20
C PHE A 68 -1.45 4.50 -10.30
N PHE A 69 -2.20 4.61 -11.39
CA PHE A 69 -2.11 3.72 -12.53
C PHE A 69 -1.83 4.48 -13.80
N ASP A 70 -1.16 3.82 -14.74
CA ASP A 70 -1.06 4.28 -16.12
C ASP A 70 -2.28 3.85 -16.95
N GLU A 71 -2.20 4.09 -18.27
CA GLU A 71 -3.27 3.77 -19.22
C GLU A 71 -3.47 2.26 -19.40
N ASP A 72 -2.41 1.45 -19.19
CA ASP A 72 -2.42 -0.01 -19.23
C ASP A 72 -2.83 -0.64 -17.90
N ARG A 73 -3.27 0.19 -16.94
CA ARG A 73 -3.69 -0.20 -15.60
C ARG A 73 -2.57 -0.85 -14.78
N GLN A 74 -1.32 -0.59 -15.13
CA GLN A 74 -0.18 -0.98 -14.33
C GLN A 74 -0.01 0.04 -13.20
N SER A 75 0.26 -0.45 -11.98
CA SER A 75 0.57 0.41 -10.86
C SER A 75 1.91 1.10 -11.09
N THR A 76 1.98 2.41 -10.85
CA THR A 76 3.19 3.21 -11.15
C THR A 76 3.86 3.74 -9.89
N ARG A 77 3.06 4.23 -8.94
CA ARG A 77 3.54 4.80 -7.68
C ARG A 77 2.46 4.79 -6.63
N TRP A 78 2.86 4.98 -5.38
CA TRP A 78 1.96 5.15 -4.25
C TRP A 78 2.30 6.40 -3.41
N GLU A 79 1.31 6.88 -2.68
CA GLU A 79 1.44 7.96 -1.68
C GLU A 79 0.79 7.52 -0.37
N SER A 80 1.41 7.81 0.77
CA SER A 80 0.77 7.64 2.06
C SER A 80 -0.34 8.68 2.24
N ILE A 81 -1.50 8.25 2.72
CA ILE A 81 -2.65 9.11 3.01
C ILE A 81 -3.16 8.84 4.43
N ALA A 82 -3.97 9.75 4.97
CA ALA A 82 -4.66 9.51 6.22
C ALA A 82 -5.72 8.40 6.03
N CYS A 83 -5.80 7.50 7.02
CA CYS A 83 -6.94 6.61 7.17
C CYS A 83 -8.22 7.40 7.42
N ARG A 84 -9.36 6.82 7.04
CA ARG A 84 -10.67 7.45 7.19
C ARG A 84 -11.62 6.64 8.03
#